data_AF-A0A2D0L164-F1
#
_entry.id   AF-A0A2D0L164-F1
#
_cell.length_a   1.000
_cell.length_b   1.000
_cell.length_c   1.000
_cell.angle_alpha   90.00
_cell.angle_beta   90.00
_cell.angle_gamma   90.00
#
_symmetry.space_group_name_H-M   'P 1'
#
loop_
_entity.id
_entity.type
_entity.pdbx_description
1 polymer ?
#
loop_
_entity_poly.entity_id
_entity_poly.type
_entity_poly.pdbx_seq_one_letter_code
_entity_poly.pdbx_strand_id
1 'polypeptide(L)'
;MFNLKHIGSVVRNNIQAIVDVLDLNLAVGDISDDDYLILSRGYGELCWDDSLSRVGNREDKFEFCIKLVECGHVQGPPSGLALCTYSVDEQIFDIHMIENFCRDKPDHPLNGKMFQLTLMAAYLFCEATKGKLVRIIEPVKEVIPYYESYGFSMLKCGYIMEVNVTDIKTVFKNLAT
;
A
#
# COMPACT_ATOMS: atom_id res chain seq x y z
N MET A 1 9.69 3.64 23.23
CA MET A 1 8.79 4.22 22.20
C MET A 1 9.31 3.76 20.85
N PHE A 2 8.60 2.86 20.16
CA PHE A 2 9.00 2.44 18.82
C PHE A 2 8.83 3.63 17.87
N ASN A 3 9.88 4.03 17.15
CA ASN A 3 9.79 5.11 16.18
C ASN A 3 9.12 4.56 14.91
N LEU A 4 7.83 4.84 14.72
CA LEU A 4 7.06 4.39 13.55
C LEU A 4 7.68 4.85 12.23
N LYS A 5 8.34 6.03 12.20
CA LYS A 5 9.09 6.49 11.02
C LYS A 5 10.26 5.56 10.69
N HIS A 6 10.99 5.10 11.71
CA HIS A 6 12.07 4.15 11.53
C HIS A 6 11.54 2.78 11.05
N ILE A 7 10.45 2.29 11.64
CA ILE A 7 9.80 1.06 11.18
C ILE A 7 9.36 1.20 9.72
N GLY A 8 8.71 2.31 9.36
CA GLY A 8 8.30 2.57 7.98
C GLY A 8 9.48 2.58 7.00
N SER A 9 10.60 3.19 7.37
CA SER A 9 11.83 3.14 6.55
C SER A 9 12.37 1.71 6.40
N VAL A 10 12.40 0.92 7.47
CA VAL A 10 12.86 -0.48 7.43
C VAL A 10 11.93 -1.33 6.55
N VAL A 11 10.61 -1.15 6.68
CA VAL A 11 9.63 -1.86 5.85
C VAL A 11 9.83 -1.52 4.38
N ARG A 12 9.97 -0.24 4.00
CA ARG A 12 10.24 0.14 2.61
C ARG A 12 11.52 -0.47 2.06
N ASN A 13 12.60 -0.51 2.86
CA ASN A 13 13.84 -1.17 2.46
C ASN A 13 13.64 -2.69 2.24
N ASN A 14 12.84 -3.35 3.07
CA ASN A 14 12.52 -4.76 2.86
C ASN A 14 11.68 -4.97 1.58
N ILE A 15 10.76 -4.05 1.27
CA ILE A 15 10.03 -4.07 0.00
C ILE A 15 10.97 -3.83 -1.18
N GLN A 16 11.96 -2.94 -1.06
CA GLN A 16 12.99 -2.77 -2.09
C GLN A 16 13.72 -4.08 -2.36
N ALA A 17 14.15 -4.79 -1.33
CA ALA A 17 14.81 -6.09 -1.49
C ALA A 17 13.93 -7.11 -2.21
N ILE A 18 12.61 -7.10 -1.96
CA ILE A 18 11.66 -7.97 -2.67
C ILE A 18 11.51 -7.55 -4.13
N VAL A 19 11.38 -6.25 -4.40
CA VAL A 19 11.30 -5.68 -5.75
C VAL A 19 12.55 -6.03 -6.56
N ASP A 20 13.73 -6.02 -5.95
CA ASP A 20 15.00 -6.40 -6.56
C ASP A 20 15.05 -7.91 -6.86
N VAL A 21 14.60 -8.76 -5.92
CA VAL A 21 14.53 -10.23 -6.11
C VAL A 21 13.56 -10.60 -7.25
N LEU A 22 12.49 -9.83 -7.42
CA LEU A 22 11.51 -10.01 -8.48
C LEU A 22 11.94 -9.38 -9.83
N ASP A 23 13.12 -8.76 -9.89
CA ASP A 23 13.69 -8.09 -11.07
C ASP A 23 12.72 -7.10 -11.73
N LEU A 24 11.99 -6.33 -10.91
CA LEU A 24 10.99 -5.38 -11.43
C LEU A 24 11.62 -4.09 -11.96
N ASN A 25 12.90 -3.84 -11.69
CA ASN A 25 13.62 -2.61 -12.03
C ASN A 25 12.88 -1.33 -11.54
N LEU A 26 12.34 -1.39 -10.32
CA LEU A 26 11.65 -0.28 -9.65
C LEU A 26 12.38 0.09 -8.35
N ALA A 27 12.32 1.38 -8.01
CA ALA A 27 12.75 1.88 -6.71
C ALA A 27 11.53 2.16 -5.81
N VAL A 28 11.67 1.83 -4.53
CA VAL A 28 10.67 2.01 -3.47
C VAL A 28 10.98 3.26 -2.68
N GLY A 29 10.00 4.14 -2.55
CA GLY A 29 10.12 5.41 -1.84
C GLY A 29 8.92 5.73 -0.97
N ASP A 30 9.01 6.87 -0.30
CA ASP A 30 7.85 7.55 0.30
C ASP A 30 7.23 8.51 -0.72
N ILE A 31 6.05 9.04 -0.40
CA ILE A 31 5.45 10.13 -1.19
C ILE A 31 6.22 11.43 -0.92
N SER A 32 6.62 12.14 -1.97
CA SER A 32 7.25 13.47 -1.86
C SER A 32 6.21 14.60 -2.00
N ASP A 33 6.61 15.83 -1.63
CA ASP A 33 5.76 17.02 -1.84
C ASP A 33 5.40 17.22 -3.33
N ASP A 34 6.32 16.87 -4.24
CA ASP A 34 6.06 16.92 -5.68
C ASP A 34 4.99 15.90 -6.10
N ASP A 35 4.97 14.72 -5.48
CA ASP A 35 3.92 13.72 -5.71
C ASP A 35 2.56 14.24 -5.25
N TYR A 36 2.50 14.84 -4.06
CA TYR A 36 1.28 15.51 -3.56
C TYR A 36 0.74 16.55 -4.55
N LEU A 37 1.64 17.35 -5.15
CA LEU A 37 1.27 18.39 -6.11
C LEU A 37 0.70 17.82 -7.41
N ILE A 38 1.26 16.74 -7.94
CA ILE A 38 0.74 16.14 -9.18
C ILE A 38 -0.56 15.36 -8.93
N LEU A 39 -0.69 14.68 -7.78
CA LEU A 39 -1.88 13.90 -7.43
C LEU A 39 -3.09 14.79 -7.17
N SER A 40 -2.91 15.91 -6.47
CA SER A 40 -3.96 16.93 -6.26
C SER A 40 -4.42 17.62 -7.55
N ARG A 41 -3.66 17.48 -8.64
CA ARG A 41 -4.01 18.01 -9.97
C ARG A 41 -4.68 16.99 -10.89
N GLY A 42 -5.01 15.80 -10.38
CA GLY A 42 -5.71 14.76 -11.15
C GLY A 42 -4.80 13.91 -12.02
N TYR A 43 -3.54 13.70 -11.61
CA TYR A 43 -2.63 12.78 -12.30
C TYR A 43 -3.09 11.31 -12.24
N GLY A 44 -3.80 10.93 -11.18
CA GLY A 44 -4.38 9.59 -11.04
C GLY A 44 -5.82 9.51 -11.51
N GLU A 45 -6.27 8.29 -11.75
CA GLU A 45 -7.67 8.00 -12.02
C GLU A 45 -8.52 7.95 -10.76
N LEU A 46 -7.92 7.55 -9.64
CA LEU A 46 -8.58 7.68 -8.36
C LEU A 46 -8.60 9.15 -7.92
N CYS A 47 -9.60 9.53 -7.13
CA CYS A 47 -9.73 10.88 -6.57
C CYS A 47 -8.71 11.15 -5.45
N TRP A 48 -7.42 11.20 -5.79
CA TRP A 48 -6.35 11.38 -4.81
C TRP A 48 -6.46 12.68 -4.02
N ASP A 49 -6.92 13.78 -4.62
CA ASP A 49 -7.10 15.06 -3.91
C ASP A 49 -8.01 14.91 -2.68
N ASP A 50 -9.16 14.25 -2.85
CA ASP A 50 -10.11 13.98 -1.77
C ASP A 50 -9.48 13.07 -0.70
N SER A 51 -8.85 11.97 -1.09
CA SER A 51 -8.23 11.04 -0.15
C SER A 51 -7.08 11.65 0.64
N LEU A 52 -6.20 12.42 -0.01
CA LEU A 52 -5.08 13.10 0.65
C LEU A 52 -5.61 14.17 1.63
N SER A 53 -6.70 14.87 1.30
CA SER A 53 -7.30 15.84 2.22
C SER A 53 -7.99 15.20 3.44
N ARG A 54 -8.60 14.02 3.27
CA ARG A 54 -9.33 13.30 4.34
C ARG A 54 -8.41 12.51 5.26
N VAL A 55 -7.37 11.91 4.70
CA VAL A 55 -6.53 10.91 5.38
C VAL A 55 -5.14 11.44 5.68
N GLY A 56 -4.61 12.30 4.81
CA GLY A 56 -3.25 12.82 4.94
C GLY A 56 -3.10 13.73 6.16
N ASN A 57 -1.89 13.74 6.73
CA ASN A 57 -1.50 14.62 7.84
C ASN A 57 -2.39 14.55 9.11
N ARG A 58 -3.08 13.44 9.33
CA ARG A 58 -3.85 13.21 10.55
C ARG A 58 -2.94 13.01 11.76
N GLU A 59 -3.18 13.74 12.84
CA GLU A 59 -2.39 13.64 14.08
C GLU A 59 -2.64 12.33 14.84
N ASP A 60 -3.82 11.71 14.66
CA ASP A 60 -4.24 10.51 15.37
C ASP A 60 -3.79 9.20 14.70
N LYS A 61 -3.14 9.28 13.53
CA LYS A 61 -2.66 8.12 12.80
C LYS A 61 -1.26 8.36 12.26
N PHE A 62 -0.52 7.27 12.07
CA PHE A 62 0.74 7.29 11.35
C PHE A 62 0.50 7.04 9.86
N GLU A 63 0.81 8.01 9.02
CA GLU A 63 0.80 7.84 7.57
C GLU A 63 1.98 6.95 7.12
N PHE A 64 1.67 5.90 6.37
CA PHE A 64 2.66 5.02 5.77
C PHE A 64 2.35 4.90 4.27
N CYS A 65 3.21 5.48 3.45
CA CYS A 65 3.04 5.43 2.01
C CYS A 65 4.13 4.60 1.33
N ILE A 66 3.77 4.04 0.18
CA ILE A 66 4.67 3.31 -0.70
C ILE A 66 4.55 3.93 -2.08
N LYS A 67 5.66 4.44 -2.59
CA LYS A 67 5.82 4.89 -3.96
C LYS A 67 6.73 3.93 -4.70
N LEU A 68 6.36 3.57 -5.92
CA LEU A 68 7.22 2.85 -6.87
C LEU A 68 7.52 3.74 -8.07
N VAL A 69 8.79 3.82 -8.45
CA VAL A 69 9.25 4.54 -9.64
C VAL A 69 10.19 3.68 -10.45
N GLU A 70 10.23 3.86 -11.77
CA GLU A 70 11.22 3.20 -12.61
C GLU A 70 12.65 3.59 -12.19
N CYS A 71 13.52 2.60 -12.03
CA CYS A 71 14.94 2.84 -11.73
C CYS A 71 15.58 3.75 -12.79
N GLY A 72 16.38 4.72 -12.34
CA GLY A 72 16.99 5.73 -13.20
C GLY A 72 16.15 7.01 -13.38
N HIS A 73 14.88 7.01 -12.97
CA HIS A 73 14.02 8.20 -12.97
C HIS A 73 13.89 8.78 -11.57
N VAL A 74 14.96 9.42 -11.07
CA VAL A 74 15.01 10.03 -9.71
C VAL A 74 13.91 11.08 -9.48
N GLN A 75 13.35 11.65 -10.56
CA GLN A 75 12.22 12.60 -10.54
C GLN A 75 11.09 12.20 -11.51
N GLY A 76 10.96 10.91 -11.83
CA GLY A 76 9.87 10.42 -12.66
C GLY A 76 8.53 10.41 -11.91
N PRO A 77 7.40 10.48 -12.63
CA PRO A 77 6.10 10.24 -12.02
C PRO A 77 6.03 8.81 -11.45
N PRO A 78 5.22 8.59 -10.41
CA PRO A 78 5.08 7.26 -9.81
C PRO A 78 4.54 6.26 -10.84
N SER A 79 5.17 5.08 -10.91
CA SER A 79 4.61 3.92 -11.60
C SER A 79 3.45 3.32 -10.80
N GLY A 80 3.53 3.39 -9.46
CA GLY A 80 2.43 3.02 -8.57
C GLY A 80 2.57 3.67 -7.20
N LEU A 81 1.44 3.77 -6.50
CA LEU A 81 1.35 4.46 -5.22
C LEU A 81 0.30 3.81 -4.32
N ALA A 82 0.62 3.73 -3.02
CA ALA A 82 -0.33 3.37 -1.99
C ALA A 82 -0.30 4.36 -0.83
N LEU A 83 -1.49 4.79 -0.40
CA LEU A 83 -1.71 5.60 0.80
C LEU A 83 -2.31 4.74 1.89
N CYS A 84 -1.57 4.57 2.98
CA CYS A 84 -1.99 3.79 4.12
C CYS A 84 -1.84 4.59 5.41
N THR A 85 -2.58 4.19 6.44
CA THR A 85 -2.43 4.74 7.79
C THR A 85 -2.42 3.63 8.83
N TYR A 86 -1.70 3.84 9.91
CA TYR A 86 -1.69 2.94 11.06
C TYR A 86 -2.19 3.65 12.31
N SER A 87 -3.19 3.07 12.97
CA SER A 87 -3.64 3.47 14.30
C SER A 87 -2.93 2.64 15.36
N VAL A 88 -2.15 3.30 16.23
CA VAL A 88 -1.44 2.63 17.33
C VAL A 88 -2.43 2.10 18.37
N ASP A 89 -3.44 2.90 18.70
CA ASP A 89 -4.41 2.59 19.74
C ASP A 89 -5.31 1.42 19.34
N GLU A 90 -5.73 1.38 18.06
CA GLU A 90 -6.57 0.30 17.54
C GLU A 90 -5.74 -0.90 17.07
N GLN A 91 -4.44 -0.71 16.81
CA GLN A 91 -3.54 -1.71 16.20
C GLN A 91 -4.00 -2.15 14.80
N ILE A 92 -4.45 -1.18 14.01
CA ILE A 92 -5.07 -1.40 12.70
C ILE A 92 -4.30 -0.66 11.63
N PHE A 93 -4.03 -1.36 10.52
CA PHE A 93 -3.42 -0.80 9.33
C PHE A 93 -4.49 -0.67 8.24
N ASP A 94 -4.83 0.58 7.88
CA ASP A 94 -5.80 0.89 6.84
C ASP A 94 -5.08 1.18 5.53
N ILE A 95 -5.51 0.55 4.45
CA ILE A 95 -5.13 0.87 3.07
C ILE A 95 -6.28 1.68 2.47
N HIS A 96 -6.00 2.94 2.14
CA HIS A 96 -7.01 3.87 1.62
C HIS A 96 -7.01 3.95 0.11
N MET A 97 -5.82 3.98 -0.50
CA MET A 97 -5.66 4.13 -1.94
C MET A 97 -4.54 3.23 -2.43
N ILE A 98 -4.77 2.61 -3.60
CA ILE A 98 -3.76 1.84 -4.32
C ILE A 98 -3.96 2.11 -5.80
N GLU A 99 -2.95 2.63 -6.49
CA GLU A 99 -3.02 2.86 -7.93
C GLU A 99 -1.76 2.38 -8.64
N ASN A 100 -1.97 1.78 -9.82
CA ASN A 100 -0.93 1.49 -10.80
C ASN A 100 -1.12 2.43 -11.99
N PHE A 101 -0.29 3.47 -12.08
CA PHE A 101 -0.33 4.47 -13.15
C PHE A 101 0.16 3.93 -14.50
N CYS A 102 0.73 2.72 -14.52
CA CYS A 102 1.24 2.07 -15.71
C CYS A 102 0.36 0.90 -16.20
N ARG A 103 -0.88 0.79 -15.72
CA ARG A 103 -1.77 -0.34 -16.03
C ARG A 103 -2.07 -0.52 -17.53
N ASP A 104 -2.04 0.57 -18.30
CA ASP A 104 -2.28 0.55 -19.75
C ASP A 104 -1.06 0.13 -20.57
N LYS A 105 0.09 -0.12 -19.92
CA LYS A 105 1.31 -0.65 -20.52
C LYS A 105 1.40 -2.14 -20.18
N PRO A 106 0.97 -3.07 -21.05
CA PRO A 106 0.84 -4.50 -20.69
C PRO A 106 2.15 -5.12 -20.17
N ASP A 107 3.28 -4.72 -20.74
CA ASP A 107 4.62 -5.25 -20.41
C ASP A 107 5.23 -4.59 -19.16
N HIS A 108 4.55 -3.62 -18.52
CA HIS A 108 5.11 -2.95 -17.36
C HIS A 108 5.16 -3.90 -16.15
N PRO A 109 6.31 -4.02 -15.45
CA PRO A 109 6.55 -5.05 -14.44
C PRO A 109 5.61 -4.96 -13.23
N LEU A 110 5.04 -3.78 -12.96
CA LEU A 110 4.10 -3.56 -11.86
C LEU A 110 2.69 -4.15 -12.07
N ASN A 111 2.34 -4.53 -13.31
CA ASN A 111 1.02 -5.09 -13.59
C ASN A 111 0.75 -6.34 -12.76
N GLY A 112 -0.39 -6.33 -12.05
CA GLY A 112 -0.81 -7.37 -11.11
C GLY A 112 -0.08 -7.39 -9.76
N LYS A 113 0.94 -6.54 -9.55
CA LYS A 113 1.81 -6.59 -8.36
C LYS A 113 1.61 -5.46 -7.36
N MET A 114 0.99 -4.34 -7.74
CA MET A 114 0.87 -3.17 -6.87
C MET A 114 0.15 -3.49 -5.54
N PHE A 115 -0.98 -4.20 -5.61
CA PHE A 115 -1.67 -4.65 -4.40
C PHE A 115 -0.82 -5.62 -3.56
N GLN A 116 -0.16 -6.59 -4.20
CA GLN A 116 0.65 -7.61 -3.51
C GLN A 116 1.82 -6.97 -2.73
N LEU A 117 2.52 -6.02 -3.35
CA LEU A 117 3.59 -5.27 -2.71
C LEU A 117 3.06 -4.44 -1.54
N THR A 118 1.89 -3.81 -1.71
CA THR A 118 1.22 -3.04 -0.64
C THR A 118 0.82 -3.93 0.53
N LEU A 119 0.21 -5.09 0.26
CA LEU A 119 -0.19 -6.05 1.29
C LEU A 119 1.01 -6.61 2.05
N MET A 120 2.12 -6.86 1.35
CA MET A 120 3.35 -7.34 1.98
C MET A 120 3.97 -6.28 2.89
N ALA A 121 3.94 -5.02 2.48
CA ALA A 121 4.37 -3.92 3.33
C ALA A 121 3.48 -3.76 4.57
N ALA A 122 2.15 -3.82 4.40
CA ALA A 122 1.19 -3.80 5.49
C ALA A 122 1.46 -4.93 6.50
N TYR A 123 1.70 -6.16 5.99
CA TYR A 123 2.05 -7.31 6.81
C TYR A 123 3.35 -7.09 7.60
N LEU A 124 4.44 -6.68 6.93
CA LEU A 124 5.73 -6.43 7.60
C LEU A 124 5.63 -5.31 8.64
N PHE A 125 4.88 -4.25 8.33
CA PHE A 125 4.64 -3.15 9.25
C PHE A 125 3.87 -3.61 10.49
N CYS A 126 2.80 -4.39 10.29
CA CYS A 126 2.01 -4.97 11.37
C CYS A 126 2.85 -5.93 12.24
N GLU A 127 3.68 -6.79 11.65
CA GLU A 127 4.58 -7.66 12.44
C GLU A 127 5.55 -6.84 13.31
N ALA A 128 6.09 -5.73 12.78
CA ALA A 128 7.01 -4.87 13.52
C ALA A 128 6.32 -4.04 14.63
N THR A 129 5.04 -3.73 14.47
CA THR A 129 4.26 -2.88 15.39
C THR A 129 3.28 -3.65 16.28
N LYS A 130 3.16 -4.97 16.07
CA LYS A 130 2.11 -5.82 16.66
C LYS A 130 0.69 -5.39 16.24
N GLY A 131 0.55 -4.91 15.01
CA GLY A 131 -0.73 -4.69 14.35
C GLY A 131 -1.51 -6.00 14.23
N LYS A 132 -2.84 -5.93 14.37
CA LYS A 132 -3.73 -7.10 14.38
C LYS A 132 -4.51 -7.28 13.10
N LEU A 133 -4.95 -6.16 12.52
CA LEU A 133 -5.84 -6.14 11.36
C LEU A 133 -5.24 -5.30 10.25
N VAL A 134 -5.45 -5.75 9.02
CA VAL A 134 -5.28 -4.94 7.81
C VAL A 134 -6.66 -4.71 7.21
N ARG A 135 -6.94 -3.47 6.82
CA ARG A 135 -8.21 -3.06 6.21
C ARG A 135 -8.00 -2.46 4.83
N ILE A 136 -8.96 -2.66 3.95
CA ILE A 136 -9.11 -1.94 2.70
C ILE A 136 -10.35 -1.06 2.86
N ILE A 137 -10.17 0.24 2.73
CA ILE A 137 -11.23 1.23 2.87
C ILE A 137 -11.82 1.50 1.48
N GLU A 138 -13.15 1.48 1.39
CA GLU A 138 -13.93 1.79 0.18
C GLU A 138 -13.46 1.01 -1.07
N PRO A 139 -13.38 -0.34 -1.02
CA PRO A 139 -12.87 -1.13 -2.14
C PRO A 139 -13.74 -0.96 -3.38
N VAL A 140 -13.09 -0.84 -4.54
CA VAL A 140 -13.76 -0.86 -5.85
C VAL A 140 -14.45 -2.22 -6.03
N LYS A 141 -15.74 -2.20 -6.39
CA LYS A 141 -16.61 -3.39 -6.35
C LYS A 141 -16.08 -4.55 -7.19
N GLU A 142 -15.51 -4.21 -8.35
CA GLU A 142 -14.99 -5.13 -9.35
C GLU A 142 -13.77 -5.93 -8.86
N VAL A 143 -13.04 -5.41 -7.87
CA VAL A 143 -11.83 -6.06 -7.32
C VAL A 143 -12.06 -6.69 -5.94
N ILE A 144 -13.28 -6.64 -5.40
CA ILE A 144 -13.62 -7.33 -4.14
C ILE A 144 -13.27 -8.83 -4.20
N PRO A 145 -13.64 -9.61 -5.24
CA PRO A 145 -13.29 -11.03 -5.30
C PRO A 145 -11.77 -11.28 -5.29
N TYR A 146 -11.01 -10.33 -5.84
CA TYR A 146 -9.55 -10.40 -5.80
C TYR A 146 -9.04 -10.23 -4.37
N TYR A 147 -9.57 -9.29 -3.58
CA TYR A 147 -9.19 -9.13 -2.17
C TYR A 147 -9.63 -10.32 -1.29
N GLU A 148 -10.80 -10.90 -1.57
CA GLU A 148 -11.27 -12.12 -0.88
C GLU A 148 -10.30 -13.30 -1.06
N SER A 149 -9.60 -13.38 -2.21
CA SER A 149 -8.57 -14.40 -2.43
C SER A 149 -7.36 -14.31 -1.47
N TYR A 150 -7.17 -13.16 -0.80
CA TYR A 150 -6.17 -12.95 0.24
C TYR A 150 -6.75 -13.06 1.66
N GLY A 151 -7.99 -13.55 1.80
CA GLY A 151 -8.66 -13.75 3.08
C GLY A 151 -9.39 -12.52 3.63
N PHE A 152 -9.48 -11.43 2.87
CA PHE A 152 -10.27 -10.28 3.27
C PHE A 152 -11.77 -10.61 3.25
N SER A 153 -12.51 -10.03 4.20
CA SER A 153 -13.96 -10.16 4.28
C SER A 153 -14.62 -8.79 4.46
N MET A 154 -15.76 -8.58 3.81
CA MET A 154 -16.52 -7.34 3.92
C MET A 154 -17.19 -7.22 5.29
N LEU A 155 -16.96 -6.10 5.98
CA LEU A 155 -17.66 -5.76 7.21
C LEU A 155 -19.12 -5.39 6.95
N LYS A 156 -19.96 -5.47 7.99
CA LYS A 156 -21.39 -5.12 7.92
C LYS A 156 -21.68 -3.71 7.39
N CYS A 157 -20.73 -2.79 7.52
CA CYS A 157 -20.84 -1.43 7.00
C CYS A 157 -20.88 -1.37 5.46
N GLY A 158 -20.38 -2.40 4.77
CA GLY A 158 -20.45 -2.52 3.30
C GLY A 158 -19.38 -1.75 2.52
N TYR A 159 -18.47 -1.05 3.20
CA TYR A 159 -17.40 -0.27 2.57
C TYR A 159 -16.02 -0.48 3.22
N ILE A 160 -15.86 -1.47 4.10
CA ILE A 160 -14.56 -1.83 4.68
C ILE A 160 -14.39 -3.33 4.56
N MET A 161 -13.29 -3.76 3.97
CA MET A 161 -12.85 -5.15 4.03
C MET A 161 -11.73 -5.31 5.04
N GLU A 162 -11.71 -6.39 5.81
CA GLU A 162 -10.67 -6.65 6.81
C GLU A 162 -10.15 -8.09 6.78
N VAL A 163 -8.92 -8.26 7.24
CA VAL A 163 -8.26 -9.56 7.43
C VAL A 163 -7.37 -9.52 8.67
N ASN A 164 -7.22 -10.66 9.36
CA ASN A 164 -6.22 -10.78 10.43
C ASN A 164 -4.81 -10.89 9.83
N VAL A 165 -3.86 -10.23 10.47
CA VAL A 165 -2.43 -10.29 10.06
C VAL A 165 -1.91 -11.73 10.06
N THR A 166 -2.42 -12.59 10.96
CA THR A 166 -2.08 -14.02 11.01
C THR A 166 -2.49 -14.79 9.75
N ASP A 167 -3.58 -14.38 9.12
CA ASP A 167 -4.16 -15.08 7.97
C ASP A 167 -3.38 -14.70 6.70
N ILE A 168 -2.95 -13.43 6.59
CA ILE A 168 -2.08 -12.95 5.51
C ILE A 168 -0.78 -13.77 5.42
N LYS A 169 -0.18 -14.11 6.57
CA LYS A 169 1.05 -14.93 6.62
C LYS A 169 0.89 -16.27 5.92
N THR A 170 -0.29 -16.87 6.02
CA THR A 170 -0.60 -18.15 5.39
C THR A 170 -0.72 -18.00 3.88
N VAL A 171 -1.33 -16.89 3.42
CA VAL A 171 -1.44 -16.57 1.99
C VAL A 171 -0.07 -16.41 1.33
N PHE A 172 0.85 -15.65 1.95
CA PHE A 172 2.19 -15.48 1.37
C PHE A 172 3.02 -16.77 1.33
N LYS A 173 2.86 -17.67 2.31
CA LYS A 173 3.50 -18.98 2.26
C LYS A 173 3.03 -19.83 1.07
N ASN A 174 1.73 -19.75 0.75
CA ASN A 174 1.14 -20.52 -0.35
C ASN A 174 1.50 -19.95 -1.73
N LEU A 175 1.87 -18.67 -1.82
CA LEU A 175 2.33 -18.03 -3.06
C LEU A 175 3.80 -18.35 -3.40
N ALA A 176 4.59 -18.81 -2.42
CA ALA A 176 6.01 -19.16 -2.57
C ALA A 176 6.25 -20.65 -2.86
N THR A 177 5.18 -21.44 -2.99
CA THR A 177 5.16 -22.88 -3.31
C THR A 177 4.45 -23.12 -4.62
#